data_AF-A0A957LRG3-F1
#
_entry.id   AF-A0A957LRG3-F1
#
_cell.length_a   1.000
_cell.length_b   1.000
_cell.length_c   1.000
_cell.angle_alpha   90.00
_cell.angle_beta   90.00
_cell.angle_gamma   90.00
#
_symmetry.space_group_name_H-M   'P 1'
#
loop_
_entity.id
_entity.type
_entity.pdbx_description
1 polymer ?
#
loop_
_entity_poly.entity_id
_entity_poly.type
_entity_poly.pdbx_seq_one_letter_code
_entity_poly.pdbx_strand_id
1 'polypeptide(L)'
;MNTTTGAWWMRRWQNFMQQVGVNSDATALRGLRVKRLEVQPGQIQAQVAEREHGTAGVEVRLPLLSDAQWNAIIDALGSQALFAAQLLAGNMPAEIEQVFADAGSRLLPASAAELDYHFAATSGNGGNG
;
A
#
# COMPACT_ATOMS: atom_id res chain seq x y z
N MET A 1 3.10 27.72 8.78
CA MET A 1 2.36 26.45 8.64
C MET A 1 2.56 25.94 7.22
N ASN A 2 3.49 25.00 7.00
CA ASN A 2 3.68 24.36 5.69
C ASN A 2 2.92 23.03 5.67
N THR A 3 1.71 23.04 5.15
CA THR A 3 0.93 21.83 4.88
C THR A 3 1.35 21.27 3.52
N THR A 4 2.50 20.60 3.46
CA THR A 4 2.86 19.82 2.28
C THR A 4 1.87 18.65 2.20
N THR A 5 1.15 18.50 1.09
CA THR A 5 0.10 17.49 0.89
C THR A 5 0.56 16.05 1.24
N GLY A 6 1.85 15.74 1.07
CA GLY A 6 2.44 14.47 1.51
C GLY A 6 2.33 14.17 3.02
N ALA A 7 2.25 15.18 3.88
CA ALA A 7 2.11 15.00 5.33
C ALA A 7 0.74 14.44 5.72
N TRP A 8 -0.32 14.77 4.97
CA TRP A 8 -1.64 14.18 5.21
C TRP A 8 -1.64 12.70 4.86
N TRP A 9 -1.21 12.35 3.64
CA TRP A 9 -1.22 10.96 3.16
C TRP A 9 -0.40 10.03 4.06
N MET A 10 0.80 10.46 4.46
CA MET A 10 1.63 9.67 5.36
C MET A 10 0.94 9.39 6.69
N ARG A 11 0.29 10.39 7.28
CA ARG A 11 -0.48 10.22 8.53
C ARG A 11 -1.71 9.34 8.32
N ARG A 12 -2.42 9.47 7.19
CA ARG A 12 -3.58 8.64 6.87
C ARG A 12 -3.20 7.16 6.72
N TRP A 13 -2.07 6.90 6.07
CA TRP A 13 -1.48 5.58 5.94
C TRP A 13 -1.02 5.02 7.30
N GLN A 14 -0.32 5.81 8.11
CA GLN A 14 0.08 5.40 9.46
C GLN A 14 -1.11 5.00 10.34
N ASN A 15 -2.19 5.78 10.30
CA ASN A 15 -3.41 5.46 11.02
C ASN A 15 -4.02 4.13 10.55
N PHE A 16 -4.02 3.88 9.24
CA PHE A 16 -4.47 2.60 8.69
C PHE A 16 -3.60 1.43 9.17
N MET A 17 -2.28 1.57 9.15
CA MET A 17 -1.36 0.54 9.64
C MET A 17 -1.63 0.17 11.10
N GLN A 18 -1.89 1.17 11.95
CA GLN A 18 -2.29 0.96 13.34
C GLN A 18 -3.66 0.26 13.46
N GLN A 19 -4.64 0.65 12.64
CA GLN A 19 -5.96 0.01 12.60
C GLN A 19 -5.90 -1.47 12.24
N VAL A 20 -4.98 -1.86 11.35
CA VAL A 20 -4.80 -3.27 10.97
C VAL A 20 -3.87 -4.04 11.93
N GLY A 21 -3.48 -3.44 13.06
CA GLY A 21 -2.67 -4.08 14.10
C GLY A 21 -1.17 -4.11 13.80
N VAL A 22 -0.71 -3.43 12.74
CA VAL A 22 0.71 -3.31 12.43
C VAL A 22 1.30 -2.15 13.21
N ASN A 23 1.82 -2.47 14.39
CA ASN A 23 2.62 -1.56 15.20
C ASN A 23 4.10 -1.88 14.96
N SER A 24 4.77 -1.09 14.13
CA SER A 24 6.18 -1.31 13.81
C SER A 24 7.08 -0.50 14.73
N ASP A 25 7.92 -1.16 15.52
CA ASP A 25 9.05 -0.50 16.17
C ASP A 25 10.09 -0.17 15.09
N ALA A 26 10.46 1.11 14.97
CA ALA A 26 11.48 1.57 14.03
C ALA A 26 12.81 0.82 14.20
N THR A 27 13.14 0.38 15.42
CA THR A 27 14.33 -0.42 15.70
C THR A 27 14.26 -1.79 15.05
N ALA A 28 13.12 -2.47 15.15
CA ALA A 28 12.88 -3.78 14.54
C ALA A 28 12.96 -3.70 13.00
N LEU A 29 12.47 -2.61 12.40
CA LEU A 29 12.49 -2.42 10.95
C LEU A 29 13.90 -2.18 10.38
N ARG A 30 14.87 -1.69 11.17
CA ARG A 30 16.23 -1.36 10.67
C ARG A 30 17.02 -2.56 10.15
N GLY A 31 16.70 -3.76 10.63
CA GLY A 31 17.31 -5.01 10.18
C GLY A 31 16.75 -5.53 8.87
N LEU A 32 15.58 -5.03 8.44
CA LEU A 32 14.85 -5.51 7.28
C LEU A 32 15.22 -4.72 6.02
N ARG A 33 15.36 -5.43 4.91
CA ARG A 33 15.65 -4.85 3.59
C ARG A 33 14.76 -5.49 2.55
N VAL A 34 13.96 -4.69 1.86
CA VAL A 34 13.19 -5.15 0.70
C VAL A 34 14.16 -5.38 -0.47
N LYS A 35 14.26 -6.63 -0.92
CA LYS A 35 15.07 -7.07 -2.07
C LYS A 35 14.30 -7.00 -3.38
N ARG A 36 13.00 -7.28 -3.32
CA ARG A 36 12.08 -7.26 -4.45
C ARG A 36 10.72 -6.79 -3.97
N LEU A 37 10.04 -6.00 -4.78
CA LEU A 37 8.66 -5.58 -4.59
C LEU A 37 7.99 -5.58 -5.97
N GLU A 38 6.96 -6.39 -6.12
CA GLU A 38 6.10 -6.47 -7.30
C GLU A 38 4.68 -6.13 -6.86
N VAL A 39 4.03 -5.24 -7.61
CA VAL A 39 2.65 -4.82 -7.34
C VAL A 39 1.83 -5.16 -8.57
N GLN A 40 0.80 -5.97 -8.36
CA GLN A 40 -0.20 -6.36 -9.35
C GLN A 40 -1.60 -5.96 -8.84
N PRO A 41 -2.61 -5.88 -9.71
CA PRO A 41 -3.97 -5.64 -9.25
C PRO A 41 -4.36 -6.65 -8.16
N GLY A 42 -4.69 -6.16 -6.97
CA GLY A 42 -5.15 -6.99 -5.86
C GLY A 42 -4.06 -7.77 -5.12
N GLN A 43 -2.78 -7.64 -5.52
CA GLN A 43 -1.69 -8.44 -4.95
C GLN A 43 -0.38 -7.64 -4.90
N ILE A 44 0.28 -7.69 -3.75
CA ILE A 44 1.62 -7.14 -3.52
C ILE A 44 2.50 -8.32 -3.10
N GLN A 45 3.56 -8.56 -3.85
CA GLN A 45 4.57 -9.57 -3.52
C GLN A 45 5.88 -8.88 -3.21
N ALA A 46 6.52 -9.27 -2.12
CA ALA A 46 7.80 -8.74 -1.73
C ALA A 46 8.74 -9.86 -1.27
N GLN A 47 10.04 -9.61 -1.43
CA GLN A 47 11.08 -10.42 -0.84
C GLN A 47 11.82 -9.54 0.17
N VAL A 48 11.80 -9.92 1.44
CA VAL A 48 12.40 -9.16 2.54
C VAL A 48 13.56 -9.96 3.10
N ALA A 49 14.75 -9.37 3.09
CA ALA A 49 15.93 -9.91 3.74
C ALA A 49 16.09 -9.32 5.12
N GLU A 50 16.25 -10.18 6.11
CA GLU A 50 16.65 -9.85 7.46
C GLU A 50 18.11 -10.28 7.67
N ARG A 51 18.85 -9.53 8.48
CA ARG A 51 20.27 -9.81 8.72
C ARG A 51 20.51 -11.16 9.41
N GLU A 52 19.61 -11.57 10.30
CA GLU A 52 19.77 -12.76 11.15
C GLU A 52 19.03 -13.99 10.61
N HIS A 53 17.87 -13.81 9.97
CA HIS A 53 16.99 -14.93 9.57
C HIS A 53 16.94 -15.19 8.06
N GLY A 54 17.81 -14.54 7.28
CA GLY A 54 17.88 -14.74 5.83
C GLY A 54 16.76 -14.01 5.10
N THR A 55 16.17 -14.63 4.08
CA THR A 55 15.18 -13.98 3.22
C THR A 55 13.81 -14.64 3.35
N ALA A 56 12.76 -13.83 3.38
CA ALA A 56 11.36 -14.26 3.42
C ALA A 56 10.59 -13.66 2.24
N GLY A 57 9.70 -14.47 1.65
CA GLY A 57 8.65 -14.02 0.76
C GLY A 57 7.47 -13.48 1.57
N VAL A 58 6.93 -12.36 1.14
CA VAL A 58 5.74 -11.72 1.69
C VAL A 58 4.76 -11.55 0.55
N GLU A 59 3.51 -11.93 0.77
CA GLU A 59 2.43 -11.62 -0.16
C GLU A 59 1.29 -10.98 0.63
N VAL A 60 0.73 -9.92 0.08
CA VAL A 60 -0.44 -9.21 0.60
C VAL A 60 -1.46 -9.12 -0.51
N ARG A 61 -2.67 -9.59 -0.25
CA ARG A 61 -3.82 -9.49 -1.15
C ARG A 61 -4.81 -8.48 -0.59
N LEU A 62 -5.40 -7.72 -1.49
CA LEU A 62 -6.37 -6.68 -1.20
C LEU A 62 -7.55 -6.75 -2.19
N PRO A 63 -8.75 -6.26 -1.81
CA PRO A 63 -9.91 -6.28 -2.68
C PRO A 63 -9.65 -5.50 -3.97
N LEU A 64 -10.10 -6.06 -5.08
CA LEU A 64 -10.07 -5.38 -6.37
C LEU A 64 -11.26 -4.43 -6.50
N LEU A 65 -11.00 -3.27 -7.09
CA LEU A 65 -12.06 -2.43 -7.62
C LEU A 65 -12.56 -3.04 -8.93
N SER A 66 -13.87 -3.00 -9.14
CA SER A 66 -14.46 -3.33 -10.43
C SER A 66 -14.08 -2.30 -11.48
N ASP A 67 -14.11 -2.68 -12.76
CA ASP A 67 -13.82 -1.76 -13.88
C ASP A 67 -14.72 -0.51 -13.86
N ALA A 68 -15.99 -0.66 -13.45
CA ALA A 68 -16.91 0.45 -13.31
C ALA A 68 -16.48 1.45 -12.22
N GLN A 69 -16.02 0.94 -11.06
CA GLN A 69 -15.49 1.79 -9.99
C GLN A 69 -14.20 2.48 -10.42
N TRP A 70 -13.30 1.75 -11.09
CA TRP A 70 -12.06 2.32 -11.63
C TRP A 70 -12.32 3.45 -12.61
N ASN A 71 -13.22 3.24 -13.58
CA ASN A 71 -13.56 4.26 -14.57
C ASN A 71 -14.17 5.50 -13.89
N ALA A 72 -15.11 5.30 -12.96
CA ALA A 72 -15.70 6.42 -12.22
C ALA A 72 -14.66 7.25 -11.44
N ILE A 73 -13.70 6.58 -10.79
CA ILE A 73 -12.61 7.25 -10.07
C ILE A 73 -11.71 8.02 -11.03
N ILE A 74 -11.27 7.39 -12.13
CA ILE A 74 -10.38 8.01 -13.11
C ILE A 74 -11.06 9.22 -13.77
N ASP A 75 -12.33 9.11 -14.14
CA ASP A 75 -13.12 10.21 -14.72
C ASP A 75 -13.24 11.37 -13.73
N ALA A 76 -13.55 11.10 -12.46
CA ALA A 76 -13.63 12.12 -11.43
C ALA A 76 -12.29 12.83 -11.19
N LEU A 77 -11.18 12.08 -11.09
CA LEU A 77 -9.84 12.65 -10.95
C LEU A 77 -9.41 13.45 -12.18
N GLY A 78 -9.78 13.00 -13.38
CA GLY A 78 -9.50 13.67 -14.64
C GLY A 78 -10.36 14.92 -14.87
N SER A 79 -11.54 15.01 -14.25
CA SER A 79 -12.45 16.15 -14.40
C SER A 79 -11.93 17.45 -13.77
N GLN A 80 -10.97 17.36 -12.83
CA GLN A 80 -10.41 18.53 -12.14
C GLN A 80 -8.90 18.59 -12.34
N ALA A 81 -8.42 19.60 -13.07
CA ALA A 81 -7.01 19.80 -13.36
C ALA A 81 -6.12 19.86 -12.10
N LEU A 82 -6.69 20.32 -10.97
CA LEU A 82 -5.99 20.35 -9.68
C LEU A 82 -5.62 18.96 -9.17
N PHE A 83 -6.53 17.99 -9.25
CA PHE A 83 -6.26 16.61 -8.81
C PHE A 83 -5.15 15.98 -9.66
N ALA A 84 -5.27 16.08 -10.98
CA ALA A 84 -4.26 15.57 -11.90
C ALA A 84 -2.87 16.18 -11.64
N ALA A 85 -2.79 17.51 -11.46
CA ALA A 85 -1.53 18.19 -11.16
C ALA A 85 -0.91 17.75 -9.83
N GLN A 86 -1.72 17.57 -8.78
CA GLN A 86 -1.23 17.10 -7.49
C GLN A 86 -0.72 15.67 -7.56
N LEU A 87 -1.49 14.75 -8.15
CA LEU A 87 -1.09 13.35 -8.30
C LEU A 87 0.19 13.20 -9.12
N LEU A 88 0.32 13.98 -10.21
CA LEU A 88 1.53 14.01 -11.02
C LEU A 88 2.74 14.55 -10.24
N ALA A 89 2.51 15.50 -9.33
CA ALA A 89 3.52 15.99 -8.40
C ALA A 89 3.81 15.02 -7.23
N GLY A 90 3.20 13.83 -7.21
CA GLY A 90 3.34 12.85 -6.13
C GLY A 90 2.62 13.23 -4.84
N ASN A 91 1.69 14.18 -4.93
CA ASN A 91 0.89 14.65 -3.81
C ASN A 91 -0.49 13.98 -3.82
N MET A 92 -0.89 13.43 -2.67
CA MET A 92 -2.18 12.79 -2.47
C MET A 92 -3.12 13.73 -1.68
N PRO A 93 -4.06 14.43 -2.36
CA PRO A 93 -5.02 15.30 -1.69
C PRO A 93 -5.95 14.53 -0.76
N ALA A 94 -6.42 15.17 0.32
CA ALA A 94 -7.32 14.52 1.27
C ALA A 94 -8.70 14.25 0.64
N GLU A 95 -9.12 15.14 -0.25
CA GLU A 95 -10.38 15.09 -0.98
C GLU A 95 -10.48 13.86 -1.89
N ILE A 96 -9.35 13.18 -2.17
CA ILE A 96 -9.34 11.93 -2.94
C ILE A 96 -10.17 10.84 -2.26
N GLU A 97 -10.28 10.81 -0.93
CA GLU A 97 -11.12 9.82 -0.25
C GLU A 97 -12.60 9.97 -0.62
N GLN A 98 -13.06 11.20 -0.84
CA GLN A 98 -14.42 11.46 -1.28
C GLN A 98 -14.65 10.95 -2.70
N VAL A 99 -13.65 11.09 -3.59
CA VAL A 99 -13.73 10.56 -4.96
C VAL A 99 -13.93 9.04 -4.96
N PHE A 100 -13.21 8.32 -4.08
CA PHE A 100 -13.41 6.87 -3.93
C PHE A 100 -14.80 6.56 -3.33
N ALA A 101 -15.25 7.33 -2.34
CA ALA A 101 -16.56 7.15 -1.71
C ALA A 101 -17.71 7.36 -2.70
N ASP A 102 -17.64 8.39 -3.54
CA ASP A 102 -18.65 8.70 -4.56
C ASP A 102 -18.73 7.60 -5.64
N ALA A 103 -17.61 6.94 -5.91
CA ALA A 103 -17.56 5.75 -6.77
C ALA A 103 -18.02 4.46 -6.05
N GLY A 104 -18.52 4.53 -4.83
CA GLY A 104 -18.96 3.37 -4.05
C GLY A 104 -17.80 2.48 -3.60
N SER A 105 -16.62 3.06 -3.39
CA SER A 105 -15.40 2.36 -2.97
C SER A 105 -14.68 3.09 -1.83
N ARG A 106 -13.49 2.61 -1.46
CA ARG A 106 -12.61 3.20 -0.45
C ARG A 106 -11.17 3.18 -0.96
N LEU A 107 -10.43 4.24 -0.63
CA LEU A 107 -9.01 4.34 -0.97
C LEU A 107 -8.17 3.29 -0.24
N LEU A 108 -8.52 3.01 1.02
CA LEU A 108 -7.87 2.01 1.85
C LEU A 108 -8.92 1.02 2.35
N PRO A 109 -8.54 -0.27 2.54
CA PRO A 109 -9.41 -1.25 3.18
C PRO A 109 -9.91 -0.75 4.55
N ALA A 110 -11.12 -1.16 4.95
CA ALA A 110 -11.69 -0.66 6.21
C ALA A 110 -11.14 -1.35 7.46
N SER A 111 -10.59 -2.55 7.33
CA SER A 111 -10.05 -3.30 8.46
C SER A 111 -9.04 -4.36 8.02
N ALA A 112 -8.34 -4.96 8.99
CA ALA A 112 -7.44 -6.09 8.75
C ALA A 112 -8.15 -7.29 8.12
N ALA A 113 -9.46 -7.46 8.33
CA ALA A 113 -10.23 -8.57 7.77
C ALA A 113 -10.38 -8.49 6.24
N GLU A 114 -10.15 -7.32 5.65
CA GLU A 114 -10.13 -7.13 4.19
C GLU A 114 -8.73 -7.37 3.59
N LEU A 115 -7.72 -7.66 4.42
CA LEU A 115 -6.37 -8.00 4.00
C LEU A 115 -6.10 -9.48 4.22
N ASP A 116 -5.58 -10.15 3.20
CA ASP A 116 -5.01 -11.48 3.33
C ASP A 116 -3.50 -11.37 3.14
N TYR A 117 -2.70 -11.76 4.13
CA TYR A 117 -1.25 -11.69 4.04
C TYR A 117 -0.60 -12.96 4.56
N HIS A 118 0.46 -13.38 3.88
CA HIS A 118 1.23 -14.56 4.27
C HIS A 118 2.73 -14.34 4.15
N PHE A 119 3.46 -15.03 5.03
CA PHE A 119 4.92 -15.01 5.09
C PHE A 119 5.44 -16.43 4.83
N ALA A 120 6.30 -16.57 3.83
CA ALA A 120 6.96 -17.83 3.52
C ALA A 120 8.48 -17.64 3.68
N ALA A 121 9.09 -18.37 4.61
CA ALA A 121 10.54 -18.43 4.69
C ALA A 121 11.07 -19.01 3.38
N THR A 122 11.93 -18.28 2.67
CA THR A 122 12.62 -18.86 1.53
C THR A 122 13.78 -19.69 2.07
N SER A 123 13.49 -20.96 2.41
CA SER A 123 14.54 -21.92 2.70
C SER A 123 15.43 -22.01 1.47
N GLY A 124 16.69 -21.60 1.61
CA GLY A 124 17.66 -21.65 0.51
C GLY A 124 17.70 -23.07 -0.04
N ASN A 125 17.27 -23.25 -1.29
CA ASN A 125 17.44 -24.50 -2.00
C ASN A 125 18.95 -24.76 -2.11
N GLY A 126 19.44 -25.73 -1.34
CA GLY A 126 20.77 -26.29 -1.51
C GLY A 126 20.84 -27.01 -2.85
N GLY A 127 21.23 -26.29 -3.89
CA GLY A 127 21.66 -26.86 -5.16
C GLY A 127 23.07 -27.44 -5.03
N ASN A 128 23.16 -28.72 -4.68
CA ASN A 128 24.33 -29.56 -4.90
C ASN A 128 24.25 -30.15 -6.33
N GLY A 129 25.34 -30.09 -7.09
CA GLY A 129 25.50 -30.73 -8.40
C GLY A 129 26.02 -29.82 -9.50
#